data_AF-A0A5C5YX76-F1
#
_entry.id   AF-A0A5C5YX76-F1
#
_cell.length_a   1.000
_cell.length_b   1.000
_cell.length_c   1.000
_cell.angle_alpha   90.00
_cell.angle_beta   90.00
_cell.angle_gamma   90.00
#
_symmetry.space_group_name_H-M   'P 1'
#
loop_
_entity.id
_entity.type
_entity.pdbx_description
1 polymer ?
#
loop_
_entity_poly.entity_id
_entity_poly.type
_entity_poly.pdbx_seq_one_letter_code
_entity_poly.pdbx_strand_id
1 'polypeptide(L)'
;MGVSLHHLYDIFTEGFLPYRGAPLFFNAFWTSLAFVDLAVPLFLAVGRFRLAIVSAVGIMTLDVCINTFFAFKYRDSVYPGNIDLVAQTAFFLFVIVSAPLAWRWAVSGRQNVG
;
A
#
# COMPACT_ATOMS: atom_id res chain seq x y z
N MET A 1 -8.38 5.43 9.26
CA MET A 1 -7.05 4.97 9.72
C MET A 1 -6.27 4.50 8.49
N GLY A 2 -4.93 4.54 8.48
CA GLY A 2 -4.15 4.02 7.35
C GLY A 2 -4.36 2.52 7.18
N VAL A 3 -4.47 2.04 5.94
CA VAL A 3 -4.81 0.64 5.60
C VAL A 3 -3.83 -0.36 6.26
N SER A 4 -2.54 -0.05 6.31
CA SER A 4 -1.52 -0.87 6.98
C SER A 4 -1.73 -0.98 8.50
N LEU A 5 -2.20 0.08 9.15
CA LEU A 5 -2.53 0.05 10.59
C LEU A 5 -3.78 -0.80 10.85
N HIS A 6 -4.72 -0.84 9.90
CA HIS A 6 -5.87 -1.73 9.96
C HIS A 6 -5.43 -3.19 9.86
N HIS A 7 -4.56 -3.53 8.90
CA HIS A 7 -4.04 -4.89 8.77
C HIS A 7 -3.21 -5.33 9.99
N LEU A 8 -2.39 -4.43 10.55
CA LEU A 8 -1.68 -4.72 11.80
C LEU A 8 -2.65 -4.95 12.96
N TYR A 9 -3.67 -4.09 13.11
CA TYR A 9 -4.70 -4.24 14.13
C TYR A 9 -5.41 -5.60 14.02
N ASP A 10 -5.82 -5.99 12.81
CA ASP A 10 -6.47 -7.28 12.54
C ASP A 10 -5.55 -8.46 12.88
N ILE A 11 -4.26 -8.39 12.56
CA ILE A 11 -3.27 -9.42 12.94
C ILE A 11 -3.13 -9.50 14.46
N PHE A 12 -3.11 -8.35 15.16
CA PHE A 12 -2.99 -8.31 16.61
C PHE A 12 -4.24 -8.86 17.31
N THR A 13 -5.43 -8.65 16.76
CA THR A 13 -6.70 -9.04 17.38
C THR A 13 -7.14 -10.45 17.00
N GLU A 14 -6.93 -10.88 15.75
CA GLU A 14 -7.43 -12.15 15.21
C GLU A 14 -6.31 -13.18 14.90
N GLY A 15 -5.05 -12.77 15.01
CA GLY A 15 -3.87 -13.60 14.81
C GLY A 15 -3.31 -13.57 13.38
N PHE A 16 -2.29 -14.39 13.12
CA PHE A 16 -1.71 -14.50 11.79
C PHE A 16 -2.73 -15.05 10.78
N LEU A 17 -2.81 -14.45 9.60
CA LEU A 17 -3.85 -14.70 8.58
C LEU A 17 -5.28 -14.41 9.08
N PRO A 18 -5.58 -13.18 9.52
CA PRO A 18 -6.84 -12.86 10.20
C PRO A 18 -8.08 -12.97 9.28
N TYR A 19 -7.92 -12.79 7.97
CA TYR A 19 -9.04 -12.77 6.99
C TYR A 19 -9.58 -14.16 6.63
N ARG A 20 -10.10 -14.91 7.61
CA ARG A 20 -10.56 -16.32 7.44
C ARG A 20 -11.71 -16.50 6.44
N GLY A 21 -12.47 -15.44 6.17
CA GLY A 21 -13.53 -15.42 5.16
C GLY A 21 -13.04 -15.22 3.73
N ALA A 22 -11.77 -14.90 3.52
CA ALA A 22 -11.18 -14.69 2.20
C ALA A 22 -10.36 -15.90 1.75
N PRO A 23 -10.22 -16.14 0.43
CA PRO A 23 -9.32 -17.16 -0.08
C PRO A 23 -7.89 -16.91 0.42
N LEU A 24 -7.16 -18.00 0.70
CA LEU A 24 -5.82 -17.97 1.31
C LEU A 24 -4.86 -16.98 0.65
N PHE A 25 -4.89 -16.88 -0.69
CA PHE A 25 -4.08 -15.93 -1.45
C PHE A 25 -4.28 -14.48 -1.01
N PHE A 26 -5.54 -14.02 -0.88
CA PHE A 26 -5.85 -12.65 -0.49
C PHE A 26 -5.53 -12.40 0.97
N ASN A 27 -5.82 -13.37 1.84
CA ASN A 27 -5.47 -13.28 3.26
C ASN A 27 -3.95 -13.15 3.46
N ALA A 28 -3.17 -13.98 2.76
CA ALA A 28 -1.70 -13.88 2.77
C ALA A 28 -1.20 -12.55 2.20
N PHE A 29 -1.81 -12.07 1.12
CA PHE A 29 -1.48 -10.76 0.52
C PHE A 29 -1.71 -9.62 1.52
N TRP A 30 -2.92 -9.48 2.07
CA TRP A 30 -3.26 -8.43 3.04
C TRP A 30 -2.43 -8.54 4.33
N THR A 31 -2.17 -9.76 4.81
CA THR A 31 -1.28 -9.99 5.95
C THR A 31 0.15 -9.53 5.64
N SER A 32 0.66 -9.79 4.43
CA SER A 32 2.00 -9.35 4.03
C SER A 32 2.10 -7.82 3.88
N LEU A 33 1.02 -7.17 3.47
CA LEU A 33 0.97 -5.71 3.27
C LEU A 33 1.32 -4.95 4.55
N ALA A 34 0.86 -5.45 5.70
CA ALA A 34 1.17 -4.90 7.03
C ALA A 34 2.68 -4.71 7.27
N PHE A 35 3.52 -5.55 6.67
CA PHE A 35 4.97 -5.49 6.79
C PHE A 35 5.62 -4.77 5.60
N VAL A 36 5.13 -5.01 4.38
CA VAL A 36 5.69 -4.42 3.15
C VAL A 36 5.51 -2.90 3.15
N ASP A 37 4.42 -2.38 3.69
CA ASP A 37 4.17 -0.94 3.77
C ASP A 37 5.19 -0.19 4.63
N LEU A 38 5.83 -0.88 5.58
CA LEU A 38 6.90 -0.30 6.39
C LEU A 38 8.17 -0.02 5.57
N ALA A 39 8.33 -0.63 4.39
CA ALA A 39 9.51 -0.41 3.56
C ALA A 39 9.63 1.05 3.10
N VAL A 40 8.51 1.73 2.80
CA VAL A 40 8.50 3.13 2.35
C VAL A 40 9.05 4.09 3.41
N PRO A 41 8.48 4.16 4.64
CA PRO A 41 9.01 5.03 5.68
C PRO A 41 10.44 4.62 6.10
N LEU A 42 10.78 3.33 6.08
CA LEU A 42 12.16 2.89 6.34
C LEU A 42 13.13 3.44 5.30
N PHE A 43 12.82 3.34 4.00
CA PHE A 43 13.66 3.89 2.93
C PHE A 43 13.76 5.41 2.99
N LEU A 44 12.69 6.11 3.41
CA LEU A 44 12.74 7.55 3.67
C LEU A 44 13.68 7.87 4.84
N ALA A 45 13.57 7.15 5.95
CA ALA A 45 14.38 7.35 7.14
C ALA A 45 15.88 7.18 6.89
N VAL A 46 16.27 6.22 6.04
CA VAL A 46 17.68 6.00 5.66
C VAL A 46 18.13 6.83 4.44
N GLY A 47 17.36 7.82 4.01
CA GLY A 47 17.71 8.71 2.89
C GLY A 47 17.71 8.05 1.50
N ARG A 48 17.13 6.85 1.37
CA ARG A 48 17.02 6.10 0.11
C ARG A 48 15.75 6.49 -0.65
N PHE A 49 15.57 7.79 -0.89
CA PHE A 49 14.38 8.37 -1.53
C PHE A 49 13.95 7.70 -2.85
N ARG A 50 14.90 7.32 -3.71
CA ARG A 50 14.58 6.60 -4.95
C ARG A 50 13.91 5.24 -4.69
N LEU A 51 14.40 4.49 -3.70
CA LEU A 51 13.77 3.22 -3.30
C LEU A 51 12.42 3.47 -2.66
N ALA A 52 12.30 4.50 -1.81
CA ALA A 52 11.01 4.87 -1.23
C ALA A 52 9.95 5.16 -2.29
N ILE A 53 10.30 5.92 -3.34
CA ILE A 53 9.37 6.27 -4.43
C ILE A 53 8.99 5.02 -5.24
N VAL A 54 9.97 4.19 -5.64
CA VAL A 54 9.69 2.96 -6.39
C VAL A 54 8.82 2.01 -5.58
N SER A 55 9.12 1.83 -4.29
CA SER A 55 8.32 1.00 -3.40
C SER A 55 6.91 1.56 -3.22
N ALA A 56 6.74 2.86 -3.00
CA ALA A 56 5.42 3.47 -2.86
C ALA A 56 4.55 3.27 -4.12
N VAL A 57 5.12 3.49 -5.30
CA VAL A 57 4.42 3.25 -6.57
C VAL A 57 4.07 1.78 -6.76
N GLY A 58 5.01 0.87 -6.49
CA GLY A 58 4.80 -0.57 -6.63
C GLY A 58 3.73 -1.12 -5.69
N ILE A 59 3.80 -0.74 -4.41
CA ILE A 59 2.83 -1.13 -3.38
C ILE A 59 1.45 -0.64 -3.76
N MET A 60 1.29 0.66 -4.05
CA MET A 60 -0.02 1.22 -4.38
C MET A 60 -0.63 0.62 -5.65
N THR A 61 0.21 0.32 -6.66
CA THR A 61 -0.26 -0.38 -7.88
C THR A 61 -0.81 -1.75 -7.53
N LEU A 62 -0.03 -2.56 -6.79
CA LEU A 62 -0.45 -3.92 -6.41
C LEU A 62 -1.71 -3.90 -5.56
N ASP A 63 -1.77 -3.01 -4.59
CA ASP A 63 -2.86 -2.90 -3.63
C ASP A 63 -4.19 -2.53 -4.33
N VAL A 64 -4.18 -1.52 -5.21
CA VAL A 64 -5.36 -1.16 -6.03
C VAL A 64 -5.73 -2.32 -6.98
N CYS A 65 -4.77 -2.95 -7.64
CA CYS A 65 -5.05 -4.04 -8.58
C CYS A 65 -5.69 -5.26 -7.89
N ILE A 66 -5.12 -5.69 -6.75
CA ILE A 66 -5.60 -6.86 -6.02
C ILE A 66 -6.97 -6.56 -5.38
N ASN A 67 -7.17 -5.39 -4.79
CA ASN A 67 -8.45 -5.03 -4.19
C ASN A 67 -9.53 -4.83 -5.25
N THR A 68 -9.20 -4.25 -6.40
CA THR A 68 -10.11 -4.15 -7.55
C THR A 68 -10.49 -5.55 -8.07
N PHE A 69 -9.51 -6.43 -8.26
CA PHE A 69 -9.76 -7.81 -8.70
C PHE A 69 -10.63 -8.58 -7.70
N PHE A 70 -10.35 -8.45 -6.40
CA PHE A 70 -11.16 -9.06 -5.35
C PHE A 70 -12.60 -8.55 -5.40
N ALA A 71 -12.80 -7.21 -5.47
CA ALA A 71 -14.12 -6.61 -5.54
C ALA A 71 -14.93 -7.04 -6.78
N PHE A 72 -14.28 -7.18 -7.94
CA PHE A 72 -14.94 -7.69 -9.15
C PHE A 72 -15.32 -9.17 -9.04
N LYS A 73 -14.42 -9.99 -8.50
CA LYS A 73 -14.60 -11.46 -8.44
C LYS A 73 -15.53 -11.91 -7.32
N TYR A 74 -15.57 -11.19 -6.21
CA TYR A 74 -16.28 -11.56 -4.97
C TYR A 74 -17.38 -10.55 -4.61
N ARG A 75 -18.03 -10.00 -5.64
CA ARG A 75 -18.98 -8.88 -5.60
C ARG A 75 -20.14 -9.02 -4.60
N ASP A 76 -20.52 -10.24 -4.24
CA ASP A 76 -21.65 -10.56 -3.35
C ASP A 76 -21.26 -10.78 -1.88
N SER A 77 -19.97 -10.95 -1.59
CA SER A 77 -19.48 -11.14 -0.23
C SER A 77 -19.05 -9.82 0.39
N VAL A 78 -19.97 -9.24 1.18
CA VAL A 78 -19.76 -8.32 2.31
C VAL A 78 -18.36 -7.70 2.37
N TYR A 79 -18.08 -6.72 1.51
CA TYR A 79 -16.98 -5.80 1.70
C TYR A 79 -17.55 -4.42 1.99
N PRO A 80 -17.12 -3.74 3.08
CA PRO A 80 -17.64 -2.44 3.43
C PRO A 80 -17.28 -1.44 2.32
N GLY A 81 -18.31 -0.93 1.64
CA GLY A 81 -18.33 0.33 0.91
C GLY A 81 -17.32 0.51 -0.24
N ASN A 82 -17.84 0.79 -1.44
CA ASN A 82 -17.08 1.37 -2.57
C ASN A 82 -16.17 2.56 -2.17
N ILE A 83 -16.42 3.21 -1.03
CA ILE A 83 -15.67 4.35 -0.51
C ILE A 83 -14.19 4.04 -0.25
N ASP A 84 -13.86 2.85 0.26
CA ASP A 84 -12.47 2.51 0.62
C ASP A 84 -11.62 2.28 -0.63
N LEU A 85 -12.17 1.57 -1.62
CA LEU A 85 -11.51 1.38 -2.92
C LEU A 85 -11.40 2.70 -3.69
N VAL A 86 -12.40 3.59 -3.59
CA VAL A 86 -12.34 4.94 -4.17
C VAL A 86 -11.24 5.78 -3.51
N ALA A 87 -11.17 5.78 -2.18
CA ALA A 87 -10.13 6.51 -1.44
C ALA A 87 -8.72 5.97 -1.77
N GLN A 88 -8.58 4.65 -1.83
CA GLN A 88 -7.34 3.99 -2.21
C GLN A 88 -6.91 4.35 -3.65
N THR A 89 -7.86 4.33 -4.59
CA THR A 89 -7.60 4.71 -5.98
C THR A 89 -7.23 6.18 -6.10
N ALA A 90 -7.90 7.07 -5.37
CA ALA A 90 -7.56 8.49 -5.32
C ALA A 90 -6.14 8.71 -4.78
N PHE A 91 -5.76 7.99 -3.72
CA PHE A 91 -4.41 8.05 -3.16
C PHE A 91 -3.37 7.48 -4.13
N PHE A 92 -3.67 6.39 -4.84
CA PHE A 92 -2.81 5.85 -5.89
C PHE A 92 -2.54 6.87 -7.00
N LEU A 93 -3.59 7.54 -7.49
CA LEU A 93 -3.44 8.60 -8.49
C LEU A 93 -2.57 9.74 -7.98
N PHE A 94 -2.76 10.16 -6.73
CA PHE A 94 -1.88 11.14 -6.10
C PHE A 94 -0.41 10.66 -6.09
N VAL A 95 -0.15 9.41 -5.72
CA VAL A 95 1.21 8.84 -5.71
C VAL A 95 1.82 8.81 -7.12
N ILE A 96 1.08 8.36 -8.14
CA ILE A 96 1.57 8.31 -9.52
C ILE A 96 1.87 9.70 -10.06
N VAL A 97 0.98 10.67 -9.81
CA VAL A 97 1.14 12.05 -10.29
C VAL A 97 2.29 12.76 -9.59
N SER A 98 2.48 12.53 -8.29
CA SER A 98 3.52 13.18 -7.50
C SER A 98 4.90 12.50 -7.63
N ALA A 99 4.96 11.22 -7.98
CA ALA A 99 6.20 10.44 -8.04
C ALA A 99 7.30 11.06 -8.95
N PRO A 100 7.03 11.56 -10.16
CA PRO A 100 8.04 12.20 -10.99
C PRO A 100 8.63 13.47 -10.35
N LEU A 101 7.78 14.28 -9.69
CA LEU A 101 8.21 15.48 -8.99
C LEU A 101 9.09 15.12 -7.78
N ALA A 102 8.63 14.18 -6.96
CA ALA A 102 9.38 13.65 -5.82
C ALA A 102 10.73 13.05 -6.25
N TRP A 103 10.76 12.36 -7.39
CA TRP A 103 11.98 11.80 -7.95
C TRP A 103 12.99 12.87 -8.32
N ARG A 104 12.55 13.93 -9.01
CA ARG A 104 13.43 15.06 -9.37
C ARG A 104 14.03 15.70 -8.13
N TRP A 105 13.22 15.92 -7.09
CA TRP A 105 13.70 16.50 -5.83
C TRP A 105 14.69 15.59 -5.12
N ALA A 106 14.44 14.28 -5.11
CA ALA A 106 15.37 13.29 -4.55
C ALA A 106 16.72 13.26 -5.28
N VAL A 107 16.76 13.58 -6.57
CA VAL A 107 17.99 13.69 -7.36
C VAL A 107 18.70 15.01 -7.08
N SER A 108 17.99 16.14 -7.16
CA SER A 108 18.55 17.49 -6.95
C SER A 108 19.03 17.71 -5.52
N GLY A 109 18.30 17.22 -4.52
CA GLY A 109 18.68 17.35 -3.11
C GLY A 109 19.99 16.64 -2.75
N ARG A 110 20.40 15.61 -3.51
CA ARG A 110 21.73 14.97 -3.32
C ARG A 110 22.89 15.78 -3.90
N GLN A 111 22.64 16.63 -4.90
CA GLN A 111 23.70 17.43 -5.53
C GLN A 111 24.12 18.63 -4.66
N ASN A 112 23.26 19.06 -3.74
CA ASN A 112 23.52 20.20 -2.84
C ASN A 112 24.22 19.81 -1.51
N VAL A 113 24.52 18.52 -1.30
CA VAL A 113 25.14 17.98 -0.08
C VAL A 113 26.47 17.28 -0.41
N GLY A 114 26.96 17.42 -1.66
CA GLY A 114 28.24 16.88 -2.13
C GLY A 114 29.35 17.91 -2.12
#